data_AF-A0A9E2BIU8-F1
#
_entry.id   AF-A0A9E2BIU8-F1
#
_cell.length_a   1.000
_cell.length_b   1.000
_cell.length_c   1.000
_cell.angle_alpha   90.00
_cell.angle_beta   90.00
_cell.angle_gamma   90.00
#
_symmetry.space_group_name_H-M   'P 1'
#
loop_
_entity.id
_entity.type
_entity.pdbx_description
1 polymer ?
#
loop_
_entity_poly.entity_id
_entity_poly.type
_entity_poly.pdbx_seq_one_letter_code
_entity_poly.pdbx_strand_id
1 'polypeptide(L)'
;MKENRLYINQSQYFEGISEEVWRYHIGGYQICDKWLKDRKGKHLSLEDIKQYLSIVSSLQITIGIQKEIDSIYSEVEEGTILLL
;
A
#
# COMPACT_ATOMS: atom_id res chain seq x y z
N MET A 1 12.48 3.51 3.93
CA MET A 1 12.06 4.67 3.13
C MET A 1 12.87 5.87 3.59
N LYS A 2 13.46 6.62 2.67
CA LYS A 2 14.16 7.87 2.97
C LYS A 2 13.77 8.86 1.89
N GLU A 3 13.36 10.07 2.25
CA GLU A 3 12.97 11.11 1.28
C GLU A 3 11.88 10.64 0.29
N ASN A 4 10.89 9.86 0.76
CA ASN A 4 9.83 9.28 -0.06
C ASN A 4 10.31 8.30 -1.17
N ARG A 5 11.52 7.76 -1.00
CA ARG A 5 12.12 6.76 -1.87
C ARG A 5 12.27 5.41 -1.16
N LEU A 6 11.89 4.36 -1.88
CA LEU A 6 12.05 2.96 -1.49
C LEU A 6 13.20 2.36 -2.28
N TYR A 7 14.37 2.34 -1.66
CA TYR A 7 15.57 1.75 -2.25
C TYR A 7 15.48 0.22 -2.26
N ILE A 8 15.69 -0.38 -3.44
CA ILE A 8 15.80 -1.83 -3.61
C ILE A 8 17.27 -2.29 -3.70
N ASN A 9 18.18 -1.36 -3.97
CA ASN A 9 19.63 -1.52 -3.86
C ASN A 9 20.31 -0.14 -3.73
N GLN A 10 21.63 -0.07 -3.91
CA GLN A 10 22.41 1.16 -3.72
C GLN A 10 22.08 2.28 -4.70
N SER A 11 21.59 1.98 -5.91
CA SER A 11 21.38 2.96 -6.97
C SER A 11 19.93 3.05 -7.46
N GLN A 12 19.11 2.02 -7.23
CA GLN A 12 17.76 1.92 -7.73
C GLN A 12 16.73 2.02 -6.60
N TYR A 13 15.67 2.76 -6.86
CA TYR A 13 14.58 3.00 -5.94
C TYR A 13 13.26 3.19 -6.67
N PHE A 14 12.17 2.95 -5.95
CA PHE A 14 10.84 3.44 -6.33
C PHE A 14 10.56 4.76 -5.62
N GLU A 15 9.87 5.67 -6.29
CA GLU A 15 9.46 6.97 -5.76
C GLU A 15 7.94 7.11 -5.83
N GLY A 16 7.37 7.97 -4.99
CA GLY A 16 5.93 8.22 -4.98
C GLY A 16 5.10 7.15 -4.24
N ILE A 17 5.75 6.22 -3.54
CA ILE A 17 5.08 5.26 -2.65
C ILE A 17 4.95 5.92 -1.27
N SER A 18 3.72 6.18 -0.82
CA SER A 18 3.48 6.74 0.50
C SER A 18 3.82 5.73 1.61
N GLU A 19 4.13 6.23 2.82
CA GLU A 19 4.33 5.38 4.00
C GLU A 19 3.12 4.51 4.31
N GLU A 20 1.91 5.02 4.06
CA GLU A 20 0.66 4.29 4.27
C GLU A 20 0.57 3.07 3.33
N VAL A 21 0.86 3.25 2.03
CA VAL A 21 0.90 2.15 1.06
C VAL A 21 2.01 1.17 1.42
N TRP A 22 3.20 1.67 1.76
CA TRP A 22 4.33 0.82 2.15
C TRP A 22 3.99 -0.06 3.36
N ARG A 23 3.36 0.51 4.39
CA ARG A 23 2.99 -0.15 5.64
C ARG A 23 1.68 -0.93 5.56
N TYR A 24 1.02 -0.96 4.40
CA TYR A 24 -0.26 -1.65 4.28
C TYR A 24 -0.11 -3.17 4.43
N HIS A 25 -0.99 -3.77 5.24
CA HIS A 25 -0.98 -5.20 5.53
C HIS A 25 -2.27 -5.86 5.05
N ILE A 26 -2.16 -7.10 4.57
CA ILE A 26 -3.30 -8.01 4.41
C ILE A 26 -2.99 -9.26 5.23
N GLY A 27 -3.80 -9.51 6.26
CA GLY A 27 -3.46 -10.47 7.30
C GLY A 27 -2.13 -10.11 7.96
N GLY A 28 -1.25 -11.10 8.16
CA GLY A 28 0.07 -10.90 8.76
C GLY A 28 1.15 -10.38 7.80
N TYR A 29 0.82 -10.03 6.56
CA TYR A 29 1.82 -9.69 5.54
C TYR A 29 1.78 -8.22 5.13
N GLN A 30 2.93 -7.54 5.24
CA GLN A 30 3.17 -6.24 4.60
C GLN A 30 3.39 -6.46 3.09
N ILE A 31 2.43 -6.05 2.27
CA ILE A 31 2.33 -6.52 0.86
C ILE A 31 3.52 -6.08 0.00
N CYS A 32 3.85 -4.79 0.01
CA CYS A 32 4.97 -4.26 -0.77
C CYS A 32 6.32 -4.87 -0.35
N ASP A 33 6.56 -4.97 0.95
CA ASP A 33 7.79 -5.55 1.51
C ASP A 33 7.90 -7.04 1.18
N LYS A 34 6.82 -7.81 1.36
CA LYS A 34 6.79 -9.24 1.02
C LYS A 34 7.12 -9.47 -0.45
N TRP A 35 6.50 -8.73 -1.36
CA TRP A 35 6.72 -8.91 -2.81
C TRP A 35 8.20 -8.71 -3.19
N LEU A 36 8.85 -7.70 -2.61
CA LEU A 36 10.27 -7.42 -2.84
C LEU A 36 11.17 -8.49 -2.20
N LYS A 37 10.86 -8.94 -0.98
CA LYS A 37 11.61 -10.00 -0.29
C LYS A 37 11.58 -11.31 -1.07
N ASP A 38 10.44 -11.70 -1.61
CA ASP A 38 10.26 -12.93 -2.40
C ASP A 38 11.10 -12.91 -3.71
N ARG A 39 11.59 -11.73 -4.13
CA ARG A 39 12.44 -11.52 -5.31
C ARG A 39 13.86 -11.07 -4.99
N LYS A 40 14.27 -11.09 -3.72
CA LYS A 40 15.63 -10.71 -3.32
C LYS A 40 16.66 -11.61 -4.01
N GLY A 41 17.72 -11.00 -4.55
CA GLY A 41 18.78 -11.72 -5.27
C GLY A 41 18.44 -12.08 -6.72
N LYS A 42 17.25 -11.71 -7.21
CA LYS A 42 16.87 -11.84 -8.62
C LYS A 42 16.92 -10.48 -9.31
N HIS A 43 17.20 -10.48 -10.60
CA HIS A 43 17.04 -9.29 -11.43
C HIS A 43 15.54 -9.06 -11.70
N LEU A 44 15.05 -7.84 -11.46
CA LEU A 44 13.68 -7.47 -11.80
C LEU A 44 13.60 -7.10 -13.27
N SER A 45 12.78 -7.83 -14.03
CA SER A 45 12.47 -7.44 -15.40
C SER A 45 11.60 -6.18 -15.43
N LEU A 46 11.46 -5.57 -16.61
CA LEU A 46 10.50 -4.47 -16.80
C LEU A 46 9.06 -4.90 -16.46
N GLU A 47 8.73 -6.17 -16.69
CA GLU A 47 7.41 -6.71 -16.36
C GLU A 47 7.22 -6.84 -14.85
N ASP A 48 8.25 -7.33 -14.13
CA ASP A 48 8.24 -7.35 -12.66
C ASP A 48 8.03 -5.95 -12.07
N ILE A 49 8.72 -4.95 -12.62
CA ILE A 49 8.61 -3.55 -12.21
C ILE A 49 7.17 -3.04 -12.44
N LYS A 50 6.60 -3.28 -13.63
CA LYS A 50 5.20 -2.89 -13.92
C LYS A 50 4.23 -3.57 -12.98
N GLN A 51 4.43 -4.86 -12.69
CA GLN A 51 3.57 -5.60 -11.78
C GLN A 51 3.66 -5.05 -10.35
N TYR A 52 4.86 -4.70 -9.88
CA TYR A 52 5.04 -4.06 -8.57
C TYR A 52 4.31 -2.71 -8.49
N LEU A 53 4.44 -1.87 -9.52
CA LEU A 53 3.74 -0.59 -9.58
C LEU A 53 2.23 -0.77 -9.62
N SER A 54 1.73 -1.77 -10.36
CA SER A 54 0.29 -2.10 -10.36
C SER A 54 -0.20 -2.48 -8.96
N ILE A 55 0.57 -3.26 -8.20
CA ILE A 55 0.22 -3.60 -6.81
C ILE A 55 0.16 -2.35 -5.94
N VAL A 56 1.19 -1.49 -6.04
CA VAL A 56 1.24 -0.20 -5.31
C VAL A 56 0.01 0.66 -5.63
N SER A 57 -0.34 0.81 -6.90
CA SER A 57 -1.52 1.57 -7.33
C SER A 57 -2.83 0.97 -6.80
N SER A 58 -2.98 -0.37 -6.85
CA SER A 58 -4.15 -1.03 -6.29
C SER A 58 -4.29 -0.79 -4.80
N LEU A 59 -3.20 -0.88 -4.03
CA LEU A 59 -3.22 -0.59 -2.59
C LEU A 59 -3.61 0.85 -2.30
N GLN A 60 -3.09 1.81 -3.06
CA GLN A 60 -3.45 3.22 -2.90
C GLN A 60 -4.95 3.45 -3.12
N ILE A 61 -5.54 2.82 -4.14
CA ILE A 61 -6.99 2.90 -4.40
C ILE A 61 -7.77 2.22 -3.26
N THR A 62 -7.35 1.03 -2.81
CA THR A 62 -7.98 0.31 -1.71
C THR A 62 -8.04 1.16 -0.43
N ILE A 63 -6.92 1.77 -0.05
CA ILE A 63 -6.85 2.65 1.12
C ILE A 63 -7.82 3.83 0.99
N GLY A 64 -7.89 4.45 -0.20
CA GLY A 64 -8.84 5.54 -0.47
C GLY A 64 -10.29 5.11 -0.26
N ILE A 65 -10.69 3.99 -0.86
CA ILE A 65 -12.05 3.44 -0.73
C ILE A 65 -12.36 3.07 0.73
N GLN A 66 -11.41 2.47 1.46
CA GLN A 66 -11.62 2.14 2.87
C GLN A 66 -11.91 3.38 3.71
N LYS A 67 -11.16 4.47 3.49
CA LYS A 67 -11.41 5.75 4.20
C LYS A 67 -12.78 6.33 3.87
N GLU A 68 -13.22 6.24 2.62
CA GLU A 68 -14.56 6.68 2.21
C GLU A 68 -15.65 5.86 2.94
N ILE A 69 -15.47 4.54 3.01
CA ILE A 69 -16.38 3.64 3.74
C ILE A 69 -16.41 3.97 5.24
N ASP A 70 -15.24 4.15 5.86
CA ASP A 70 -15.12 4.47 7.29
C ASP A 70 -15.81 5.80 7.65
N SER A 71 -15.72 6.80 6.76
CA SER A 71 -16.42 8.08 6.90
C SER A 71 -17.94 7.87 6.92
N ILE A 72 -18.48 7.14 5.93
CA ILE A 72 -19.92 6.88 5.82
C ILE A 72 -20.41 6.07 7.02
N TYR A 73 -19.65 5.06 7.45
CA TYR A 73 -20.03 4.22 8.58
C TYR A 73 -20.12 5.02 9.89
N SER A 74 -19.15 5.89 10.14
CA SER A 74 -19.12 6.73 11.35
C SER A 74 -20.35 7.64 11.44
N GLU A 75 -20.75 8.26 10.31
CA GLU A 75 -21.97 9.10 10.24
C GLU A 75 -23.25 8.32 10.57
N VAL A 76 -23.37 7.10 10.03
CA VAL A 76 -24.53 6.23 10.26
C VAL A 76 -24.57 5.72 11.70
N GLU A 77 -23.42 5.35 12.26
CA GLU A 77 -23.30 4.86 13.64
C GLU A 77 -23.72 5.93 14.65
N GLU A 78 -23.21 7.16 14.53
CA GLU A 78 -23.60 8.29 15.38
C GLU A 78 -25.10 8.55 15.32
N GLY A 79 -25.69 8.56 14.11
CA GLY A 79 -27.12 8.72 13.93
C GLY A 79 -27.96 7.59 14.53
N THR A 80 -27.46 6.35 14.51
CA THR A 80 -28.17 5.19 15.07
C THR A 80 -28.08 5.15 16.59
N ILE A 81 -26.93 5.49 17.19
CA ILE A 81 -26.76 5.58 18.65
C ILE A 81 -27.63 6.69 19.23
N LEU A 82 -27.78 7.83 18.54
CA LEU A 82 -28.66 8.92 18.97
C LEU A 82 -30.17 8.57 18.95
N LEU A 83 -30.54 7.48 18.27
CA LEU A 83 -31.92 6.99 18.17
C LEU A 83 -32.25 5.88 19.20
N LEU A 84 -31.28 5.41 19.98
CA LEU A 84 -31.43 4.45 21.08
C LEU A 84 -31.41 5.15 22.44
#